data_AF-A0A6L9IIB0-F1
#
_entry.id   AF-A0A6L9IIB0-F1
#
_cell.length_a   1.000
_cell.length_b   1.000
_cell.length_c   1.000
_cell.angle_alpha   90.00
_cell.angle_beta   90.00
_cell.angle_gamma   90.00
#
_symmetry.space_group_name_H-M   'P 1'
#
loop_
_entity.id
_entity.type
_entity.pdbx_description
1 polymer ?
#
loop_
_entity_poly.entity_id
_entity_poly.type
_entity_poly.pdbx_seq_one_letter_code
_entity_poly.pdbx_strand_id
1 'polypeptide(L)'
;MTHIITSLCLRDGACVEVCPVECIVPGQPENEWPWYFIDPDTCIDCGACVPECPYDAIFIEEEVPDEFELAAGQKYVPFDTKVEVEAAGGEVIDLTEDIAPNYDFFSKGPGYDALG
;
A
#
# COMPACT_ATOMS: atom_id res chain seq x y z
N MET A 1 15.08 6.44 -0.73
CA MET A 1 14.37 5.16 -0.74
C MET A 1 12.89 5.49 -0.61
N THR A 2 12.00 4.63 -1.08
CA THR A 2 10.56 4.90 -0.98
C THR A 2 9.93 4.09 0.14
N HIS A 3 8.77 4.55 0.59
CA HIS A 3 7.84 3.72 1.33
C HIS A 3 6.90 3.00 0.37
N ILE A 4 6.40 1.84 0.79
CA ILE A 4 5.54 0.93 0.05
C ILE A 4 4.25 0.74 0.83
N ILE A 5 3.11 0.94 0.17
CA ILE A 5 1.79 0.56 0.69
C ILE A 5 1.50 -0.86 0.21
N THR A 6 1.24 -1.75 1.16
CA THR A 6 1.03 -3.18 0.92
C THR A 6 -0.45 -3.54 0.80
N SER A 7 -0.72 -4.82 0.54
CA SER A 7 -2.03 -5.45 0.54
C SER A 7 -2.80 -5.31 1.86
N LEU A 8 -2.16 -4.89 2.94
CA LEU A 8 -2.81 -4.55 4.20
C LEU A 8 -3.61 -3.22 4.13
N CYS A 9 -3.49 -2.45 3.05
CA CYS A 9 -4.19 -1.18 2.90
C CYS A 9 -5.69 -1.36 2.66
N LEU A 10 -6.51 -0.86 3.59
CA LEU A 10 -7.98 -0.81 3.47
C LEU A 10 -8.52 0.59 3.18
N ARG A 11 -7.73 1.41 2.47
CA ARG A 11 -8.10 2.74 1.96
C ARG A 11 -8.59 3.75 3.02
N ASP A 12 -8.00 3.75 4.22
CA ASP A 12 -8.32 4.74 5.27
C ASP A 12 -7.94 6.18 4.88
N GLY A 13 -6.74 6.37 4.32
CA GLY A 13 -6.30 7.66 3.76
C GLY A 13 -5.61 8.62 4.74
N ALA A 14 -5.51 8.33 6.05
CA ALA A 14 -4.83 9.22 7.00
C ALA A 14 -3.37 9.54 6.62
N CYS A 15 -2.67 8.60 5.97
CA CYS A 15 -1.32 8.78 5.47
C CYS A 15 -1.17 9.93 4.46
N VAL A 16 -2.21 10.27 3.69
CA VAL A 16 -2.18 11.33 2.67
C VAL A 16 -1.99 12.70 3.33
N GLU A 17 -2.72 12.96 4.42
CA GLU A 17 -2.75 14.25 5.11
C GLU A 17 -1.41 14.63 5.74
N VAL A 18 -0.54 13.65 6.00
CA VAL A 18 0.76 13.85 6.65
C VAL A 18 1.94 13.81 5.69
N CYS A 19 1.72 13.46 4.41
CA CYS A 19 2.79 13.37 3.44
C CYS A 19 3.28 14.77 3.03
N PRO A 20 4.52 15.19 3.37
CA PRO A 20 4.98 16.56 3.13
C PRO A 20 5.23 16.90 1.66
N VAL A 21 5.23 15.89 0.79
CA VAL A 21 5.45 16.01 -0.66
C VAL A 21 4.23 15.52 -1.46
N GLU A 22 3.09 15.29 -0.79
CA GLU A 22 1.80 14.94 -1.41
C GLU A 22 1.89 13.78 -2.43
N CYS A 23 2.77 12.80 -2.15
CA CYS A 23 3.09 11.72 -3.08
C CYS A 23 2.29 10.43 -2.87
N ILE A 24 1.14 10.51 -2.19
CA ILE A 24 0.27 9.35 -1.90
C ILE A 24 -1.06 9.55 -2.63
N VAL A 25 -1.38 8.65 -3.56
CA VAL A 25 -2.52 8.80 -4.47
C VAL A 25 -3.50 7.64 -4.26
N PRO A 26 -4.82 7.89 -4.16
CA PRO A 26 -5.81 6.82 -4.14
C PRO A 26 -5.81 6.10 -5.49
N GLY A 27 -5.69 4.78 -5.47
CA GLY A 27 -5.78 3.97 -6.67
C GLY A 27 -7.16 4.07 -7.32
N GLN A 28 -7.18 4.42 -8.61
CA GLN A 28 -8.40 4.46 -9.42
C GLN A 28 -8.15 3.83 -10.80
N PRO A 29 -9.09 3.08 -11.37
CA PRO A 29 -10.33 2.64 -10.73
C PRO A 29 -10.02 1.58 -9.65
N GLU A 30 -10.77 1.60 -8.54
CA GLU A 30 -10.50 0.77 -7.34
C GLU A 30 -10.47 -0.74 -7.62
N ASN A 31 -11.26 -1.22 -8.59
CA ASN A 31 -11.26 -2.62 -9.01
C ASN A 31 -9.99 -3.05 -9.78
N GLU A 32 -9.13 -2.10 -10.16
CA GLU A 32 -7.83 -2.35 -10.79
C GLU A 32 -6.67 -1.96 -9.87
N TRP A 33 -6.87 -0.91 -9.06
CA TRP A 33 -5.89 -0.33 -8.14
C TRP A 33 -6.51 -0.22 -6.74
N PRO A 34 -6.50 -1.31 -5.96
CA PRO A 34 -7.32 -1.43 -4.76
C PRO A 34 -6.86 -0.57 -3.58
N TRP A 35 -5.62 -0.10 -3.57
CA TRP A 35 -5.03 0.59 -2.42
C TRP A 35 -4.83 2.10 -2.66
N TYR A 36 -4.21 2.76 -1.69
CA TYR A 36 -3.42 3.96 -1.98
C TYR A 36 -2.03 3.53 -2.46
N PHE A 37 -1.37 4.37 -3.25
CA PHE A 37 -0.05 4.10 -3.81
C PHE A 37 0.88 5.27 -3.55
N ILE A 38 2.13 4.98 -3.19
CA ILE A 38 3.18 6.00 -2.95
C ILE A 38 4.02 6.13 -4.22
N ASP A 39 4.20 7.36 -4.72
CA ASP A 39 5.09 7.64 -5.84
C ASP A 39 6.55 7.44 -5.40
N PRO A 40 7.24 6.41 -5.92
CA PRO A 40 8.60 6.10 -5.51
C PRO A 40 9.64 7.13 -5.94
N ASP A 41 9.37 7.88 -7.01
CA ASP A 41 10.27 8.92 -7.52
C ASP A 41 10.12 10.24 -6.73
N THR A 42 8.95 10.46 -6.13
CA THR A 42 8.65 11.67 -5.35
C THR A 42 8.84 11.45 -3.84
N CYS A 43 8.70 10.22 -3.34
CA CYS A 43 8.88 9.90 -1.93
C CYS A 43 10.29 10.30 -1.43
N ILE A 44 10.33 11.06 -0.33
CA ILE A 44 11.58 11.56 0.27
C ILE A 44 12.00 10.80 1.53
N ASP A 45 11.43 9.62 1.78
CA ASP A 45 11.82 8.75 2.91
C ASP A 45 11.65 9.40 4.30
N CYS A 46 10.62 10.23 4.48
CA CYS A 46 10.44 10.95 5.74
C CYS A 46 9.77 10.13 6.86
N GLY A 47 9.08 9.03 6.51
CA GLY A 47 8.41 8.14 7.46
C GLY A 47 7.15 8.70 8.15
N ALA A 48 6.70 9.92 7.81
CA ALA A 48 5.55 10.55 8.48
C ALA A 48 4.25 9.77 8.31
N CYS A 49 4.08 9.05 7.20
CA CYS A 49 2.89 8.27 6.89
C CYS A 49 2.77 6.95 7.66
N VAL A 50 3.89 6.36 8.10
CA VAL A 50 3.94 5.03 8.72
C VAL A 50 3.08 4.93 9.99
N PRO A 51 3.28 5.77 11.02
CA PRO A 51 2.51 5.67 12.26
C PRO A 51 1.04 6.07 12.12
N GLU A 52 0.65 6.69 11.02
CA GLU A 52 -0.73 7.15 10.78
C GLU A 52 -1.60 6.07 10.15
N CYS A 53 -1.03 5.00 9.60
CA CYS A 53 -1.81 3.91 9.02
C CYS A 53 -2.38 3.00 10.12
N PRO A 54 -3.70 2.93 10.33
CA PRO A 54 -4.29 2.09 11.39
C PRO A 54 -4.21 0.58 11.12
N TYR A 55 -3.73 0.19 9.93
CA TYR A 55 -3.61 -1.19 9.48
C TYR A 55 -2.16 -1.63 9.31
N ASP A 56 -1.20 -0.79 9.75
CA ASP A 56 0.23 -1.06 9.64
C ASP A 56 0.66 -1.46 8.21
N ALA A 57 0.06 -0.83 7.20
CA ALA A 57 0.21 -1.24 5.80
C ALA A 57 1.41 -0.61 5.08
N ILE A 58 2.18 0.24 5.75
CA ILE A 58 3.21 1.08 5.14
C ILE A 58 4.58 0.71 5.72
N PHE A 59 5.50 0.33 4.84
CA PHE A 59 6.87 -0.05 5.19
C PHE A 59 7.85 0.76 4.35
N ILE A 60 9.06 1.00 4.85
CA ILE A 60 10.16 1.39 3.96
C ILE A 60 10.49 0.17 3.07
N GLU A 61 10.80 0.37 1.79
CA GLU A 61 10.92 -0.72 0.80
C GLU A 61 11.86 -1.86 1.26
N GLU A 62 12.98 -1.53 1.91
CA GLU A 62 13.96 -2.52 2.39
C GLU A 62 13.48 -3.35 3.60
N GLU A 63 12.40 -2.91 4.26
CA GLU A 63 11.83 -3.57 5.45
C GLU A 63 10.45 -4.18 5.16
N VAL A 64 10.02 -4.23 3.90
CA VAL A 64 8.79 -4.94 3.51
C VAL A 64 8.98 -6.44 3.85
N PRO A 65 8.12 -7.04 4.68
CA PRO A 65 8.29 -8.44 5.09
C PRO A 65 8.04 -9.43 3.95
N ASP A 66 8.96 -10.39 3.78
CA ASP A 66 8.77 -11.57 2.92
C ASP A 66 7.97 -12.69 3.62
N GLU A 67 7.87 -12.64 4.94
CA GLU A 67 7.01 -13.50 5.75
C GLU A 67 6.21 -12.65 6.74
N PHE A 68 4.95 -12.35 6.40
CA PHE A 68 3.99 -11.67 7.28
C PHE A 68 2.91 -12.64 7.75
N GLU A 69 2.83 -12.90 9.06
CA GLU A 69 1.79 -13.74 9.66
C GLU A 69 0.51 -12.92 9.89
N LEU A 70 -0.57 -13.31 9.22
CA LEU A 70 -1.89 -12.70 9.35
C LEU A 70 -2.56 -13.14 10.65
N ALA A 71 -3.13 -12.19 11.39
CA ALA A 71 -3.95 -12.49 12.55
C ALA A 71 -5.34 -13.00 12.14
N ALA A 72 -5.98 -13.79 13.01
CA ALA A 72 -7.36 -14.22 12.79
C ALA A 72 -8.30 -13.00 12.71
N GLY A 73 -9.12 -12.94 11.66
CA GLY A 73 -10.01 -11.82 11.39
C GLY A 73 -9.34 -10.60 10.77
N GLN A 74 -8.03 -10.65 10.49
CA GLN A 74 -7.33 -9.56 9.81
C GLN A 74 -7.80 -9.46 8.37
N LYS A 75 -8.15 -8.24 7.96
CA LYS A 75 -8.57 -7.94 6.60
C LYS A 75 -7.39 -7.44 5.79
N TYR A 76 -7.34 -7.85 4.53
CA TYR A 76 -6.35 -7.40 3.55
C TYR A 76 -6.92 -7.56 2.14
N VAL A 77 -6.31 -6.93 1.16
CA VAL A 77 -6.74 -6.93 -0.25
C VAL A 77 -5.55 -7.34 -1.11
N PRO A 78 -5.38 -8.63 -1.47
CA PRO A 78 -4.31 -9.08 -2.36
C PRO A 78 -4.34 -8.38 -3.70
N PHE A 79 -3.17 -8.03 -4.27
CA PHE A 79 -3.14 -7.31 -5.55
C PHE A 79 -3.62 -8.14 -6.74
N ASP A 80 -3.40 -9.45 -6.70
CA ASP A 80 -3.79 -10.36 -7.78
C ASP A 80 -5.31 -10.47 -7.90
N THR A 81 -6.00 -10.61 -6.78
CA THR A 81 -7.46 -10.76 -6.71
C THR A 81 -8.20 -9.43 -6.65
N LYS A 82 -7.62 -8.40 -6.00
CA LYS A 82 -8.22 -7.07 -5.78
C LYS A 82 -9.56 -7.15 -5.04
N VAL A 83 -9.71 -8.18 -4.20
CA VAL A 83 -10.91 -8.45 -3.41
C VAL A 83 -10.50 -8.50 -1.95
N GLU A 84 -11.23 -7.79 -1.10
CA GLU A 84 -11.04 -7.86 0.35
C GLU A 84 -11.32 -9.28 0.84
N VAL A 85 -10.39 -9.79 1.63
CA VAL A 85 -10.46 -11.10 2.28
C VAL A 85 -10.24 -10.93 3.78
N GLU A 86 -10.78 -11.87 4.56
CA GLU A 86 -10.60 -11.95 6.00
C GLU A 86 -9.81 -13.23 6.31
N ALA A 87 -8.66 -13.09 6.96
CA ALA A 87 -7.77 -14.19 7.29
C ALA A 87 -8.36 -15.08 8.39
N ALA A 88 -8.15 -16.39 8.28
CA ALA A 88 -8.52 -17.34 9.34
C ALA A 88 -7.55 -17.27 10.53
N GLY A 89 -6.32 -16.76 10.30
CA GLY A 89 -5.24 -16.60 11.27
C GLY A 89 -4.13 -17.63 11.06
N GLY A 90 -2.88 -17.17 11.13
CA GLY A 90 -1.67 -17.98 10.99
C GLY A 90 -1.25 -18.23 9.54
N GLU A 91 -1.98 -17.69 8.55
CA GLU A 91 -1.48 -17.64 7.17
C GLU A 91 -0.26 -16.72 7.09
N VAL A 92 0.76 -17.15 6.35
CA VAL A 92 1.94 -16.33 6.07
C VAL A 92 1.88 -15.89 4.61
N ILE A 93 2.01 -14.58 4.38
CA ILE A 93 2.03 -13.97 3.04
C ILE A 93 3.35 -13.24 2.81
N ASP A 94 3.75 -13.14 1.55
CA ASP A 94 4.93 -12.37 1.12
C ASP A 94 4.47 -10.98 0.68
N LEU A 95 4.74 -9.95 1.51
CA LEU A 95 4.37 -8.58 1.19
C LEU A 95 5.34 -7.92 0.20
N THR A 96 6.50 -8.53 -0.08
CA THR A 96 7.44 -7.99 -1.08
C THR A 96 6.85 -8.03 -2.49
N GLU A 97 5.85 -8.89 -2.73
CA GLU A 97 5.05 -8.89 -3.97
C GLU A 97 4.29 -7.57 -4.19
N ASP A 98 4.02 -6.81 -3.12
CA ASP A 98 3.29 -5.54 -3.16
C ASP A 98 4.17 -4.32 -3.51
N ILE A 99 5.49 -4.51 -3.60
CA ILE A 99 6.43 -3.47 -4.03
C ILE A 99 6.14 -3.06 -5.48
N ALA A 100 6.10 -4.04 -6.40
CA ALA A 100 5.93 -3.78 -7.83
C ALA A 100 4.64 -3.00 -8.16
N PRO A 101 3.47 -3.29 -7.57
CA PRO A 101 2.26 -2.46 -7.71
C PRO A 101 2.44 -0.96 -7.44
N ASN A 102 3.25 -0.56 -6.45
CA ASN A 102 3.49 0.86 -6.16
C ASN A 102 4.22 1.55 -7.32
N TYR A 103 5.25 0.92 -7.87
CA TYR A 103 5.95 1.42 -9.06
C TYR A 103 5.08 1.37 -10.31
N ASP A 104 4.33 0.29 -10.48
CA ASP A 104 3.50 0.08 -11.66
C ASP A 104 2.34 1.07 -11.73
N PHE A 105 1.81 1.51 -10.58
CA PHE A 105 0.75 2.53 -10.55
C PHE A 105 1.17 3.83 -11.23
N PHE A 106 2.40 4.32 -11.01
CA PHE A 106 2.89 5.57 -11.60
C PHE A 106 3.57 5.41 -12.96
N SER A 107 4.15 4.24 -13.24
CA SER A 107 4.90 4.02 -14.49
C SER A 107 4.07 3.40 -15.62
N LYS A 108 3.05 2.61 -15.29
CA LYS A 108 2.20 1.86 -16.24
C LYS A 108 0.71 2.10 -16.02
N GLY A 109 0.34 2.46 -14.80
CA GLY A 109 -1.00 2.74 -14.36
C GLY A 109 -1.40 4.21 -14.56
N PRO A 110 -2.43 4.64 -13.84
CA PRO A 110 -2.97 6.00 -13.97
C PRO A 110 -2.09 7.05 -13.27
N GLY A 111 -1.26 6.67 -12.30
CA GLY A 111 -0.46 7.59 -11.53
C GLY A 111 -1.30 8.76 -11.00
N TYR A 112 -0.82 9.98 -11.24
CA TYR A 112 -1.53 11.20 -10.84
C TYR A 112 -2.84 11.47 -11.59
N ASP A 113 -3.09 10.84 -12.75
CA ASP A 113 -4.36 10.98 -13.47
C ASP A 113 -5.54 10.35 -12.69
N ALA A 114 -5.26 9.54 -11.67
CA ALA A 114 -6.27 8.98 -10.76
C ALA A 114 -7.00 10.04 -9.91
N LEU A 115 -6.50 11.28 -9.85
CA LEU A 115 -7.08 12.37 -9.05
C LEU A 115 -8.23 13.12 -9.76
N GLY A 116 -8.48 12.86 -11.05
CA GLY A 116 -9.62 13.39 -11.82
C GLY A 116 -9.26 14.35 -12.95
#